data_AF-A0A0B7N3B9-F1
#
_entry.id   AF-A0A0B7N3B9-F1
#
_cell.length_a   1.000
_cell.length_b   1.000
_cell.length_c   1.000
_cell.angle_alpha   90.00
_cell.angle_beta   90.00
_cell.angle_gamma   90.00
#
_symmetry.space_group_name_H-M   'P 1'
#
loop_
_entity.id
_entity.type
_entity.pdbx_description
1 polymer ?
#
loop_
_entity_poly.entity_id
_entity_poly.type
_entity_poly.pdbx_seq_one_letter_code
_entity_poly.pdbx_strand_id
1 'polypeptide(L)'
;MAISIYTPSTHSACSDRGEFGLRTGFFYRLFSVVRLTEIMRQRDDVPYAATLTNMGLGCMTDNDITLFNSMTFAAIPNKFVSCYFDSSQPVRLFFRNGAVNLYNEAVMTNIDSEGFSCEAYDVVSGSATITQKQDDLSAASNLPTQNTNNLAGSLTLKRGMMYMISCENG
;
A
#
# COMPACT_ATOMS: atom_id res chain seq x y z
N MET A 1 31.28 0.10 14.62
CA MET A 1 29.86 0.47 14.77
C MET A 1 29.82 1.92 15.21
N ALA A 2 29.56 2.86 14.29
CA ALA A 2 29.54 4.29 14.60
C ALA A 2 28.09 4.77 14.60
N ILE A 3 27.59 5.11 15.79
CA ILE A 3 26.26 5.70 15.97
C ILE A 3 26.45 7.21 15.85
N SER A 4 26.00 7.80 14.74
CA SER A 4 25.95 9.26 14.61
C SER A 4 24.62 9.74 15.18
N ILE A 5 24.67 10.46 16.29
CA ILE A 5 23.50 11.09 16.90
C ILE A 5 23.28 12.41 16.18
N TYR A 6 22.26 12.46 15.32
CA TYR A 6 21.84 13.70 14.67
C TYR A 6 21.08 14.55 15.69
N THR A 7 21.58 15.75 15.97
CA THR A 7 20.82 16.80 16.66
C THR A 7 20.08 17.61 15.59
N PRO A 8 18.74 17.79 15.67
CA PRO A 8 18.04 18.56 14.67
C PRO A 8 18.45 20.03 14.78
N SER A 9 19.14 20.54 13.77
CA SER A 9 19.24 21.98 13.55
C SER A 9 17.85 22.52 13.22
N THR A 10 17.56 23.69 13.76
CA THR A 10 16.27 24.37 13.73
C THR A 10 15.63 24.39 12.34
N HIS A 11 14.50 23.69 12.18
CA HIS A 11 13.59 23.90 11.06
C HIS A 11 13.14 25.37 11.04
N SER A 12 13.50 26.11 9.99
CA SER A 12 12.86 27.39 9.68
C SER A 12 11.42 27.08 9.25
N ALA A 13 10.46 27.51 10.06
CA ALA A 13 9.04 27.41 9.74
C ALA A 13 8.72 28.28 8.51
N CYS A 14 8.37 27.67 7.39
CA CYS A 14 7.55 28.32 6.38
C CYS A 14 6.10 28.18 6.85
N SER A 15 5.58 29.21 7.51
CA SER A 15 4.20 29.28 7.97
C SER A 15 3.57 30.52 7.37
N ASP A 16 2.70 30.33 6.38
CA ASP A 16 1.67 31.31 6.06
C ASP A 16 0.35 30.57 5.78
N ARG A 17 -0.38 30.30 6.88
CA ARG A 17 -1.83 30.53 7.07
C ARG A 17 -2.39 29.62 8.17
N GLY A 18 -3.01 30.24 9.18
CA GLY A 18 -4.20 29.72 9.87
C GLY A 18 -3.98 28.71 10.98
N GLU A 19 -3.69 29.22 12.18
CA GLU A 19 -4.36 28.83 13.44
C GLU A 19 -4.73 27.36 13.69
N PHE A 20 -3.76 26.43 13.66
CA PHE A 20 -3.79 25.19 14.46
C PHE A 20 -2.36 24.68 14.82
N GLY A 21 -1.33 25.51 14.63
CA GLY A 21 0.07 25.08 14.61
C GLY A 21 0.83 25.04 15.95
N LEU A 22 0.20 25.35 17.08
CA LEU A 22 0.93 25.59 18.35
C LEU A 22 1.13 24.38 19.27
N ARG A 23 0.64 23.18 18.93
CA ARG A 23 0.80 22.00 19.83
C ARG A 23 1.65 20.86 19.29
N THR A 24 1.85 20.71 17.99
CA THR A 24 2.59 19.57 17.42
C THR A 24 4.11 19.75 17.52
N GLY A 25 4.63 20.96 17.33
CA GLY A 25 6.06 21.26 17.37
C GLY A 25 6.75 21.01 18.73
N PHE A 26 6.00 21.08 19.84
CA PHE A 26 6.53 20.80 21.18
C PHE A 26 6.81 19.30 21.38
N PHE A 27 5.89 18.43 20.92
CA PHE A 27 6.05 16.98 21.10
C PHE A 27 7.21 16.41 20.28
N TYR A 28 7.46 16.93 19.06
CA TYR A 28 8.60 16.47 18.24
C TYR A 28 9.97 16.68 18.91
N ARG A 29 10.11 17.67 19.80
CA ARG A 29 11.36 17.94 20.53
C ARG A 29 11.63 16.91 21.65
N LEU A 30 10.64 16.12 22.02
CA LEU A 30 10.78 15.09 23.06
C LEU A 30 11.28 13.75 22.49
N PHE A 31 11.36 13.61 21.16
CA PHE A 31 11.81 12.39 20.50
C PHE A 31 13.28 12.45 20.10
N SER A 32 13.98 11.32 20.30
CA SER A 32 15.29 11.08 19.71
C SER A 32 15.14 10.44 18.34
N VAL A 33 15.81 11.01 17.34
CA VAL A 33 15.82 10.46 15.97
C VAL A 33 17.06 9.60 15.78
N VAL A 34 16.86 8.32 15.47
CA VAL A 34 17.94 7.41 15.06
C VAL A 34 17.74 7.09 13.59
N ARG A 35 18.75 7.39 12.77
CA ARG A 35 18.72 7.11 11.33
C ARG A 35 19.40 5.77 11.04
N LEU A 36 18.66 4.87 10.41
CA LEU A 36 19.25 3.67 9.80
C LEU A 36 19.87 4.06 8.46
N THR A 37 21.15 3.71 8.26
CA THR A 37 21.92 4.10 7.08
C THR A 37 22.19 2.95 6.12
N GLU A 38 21.94 1.72 6.55
CA GLU A 38 22.22 0.52 5.76
C GLU A 38 21.00 0.07 4.95
N ILE A 39 21.20 -0.21 3.66
CA ILE A 39 20.17 -0.68 2.73
C ILE A 39 20.24 -2.20 2.63
N MET A 40 19.27 -2.90 3.22
CA MET A 40 19.26 -4.36 3.26
C MET A 40 18.50 -5.02 2.10
N ARG A 41 17.53 -4.33 1.49
CA ARG A 41 16.64 -4.90 0.46
C ARG A 41 17.33 -5.11 -0.89
N GLN A 42 18.17 -4.17 -1.31
CA GLN A 42 18.89 -4.18 -2.60
C GLN A 42 20.40 -4.31 -2.42
N ARG A 43 20.86 -5.02 -1.38
CA ARG A 43 22.29 -5.07 -1.02
C ARG A 43 23.20 -5.58 -2.14
N ASP A 44 22.68 -6.45 -2.99
CA ASP A 44 23.42 -7.11 -4.07
C ASP A 44 23.47 -6.24 -5.36
N ASP A 45 22.74 -5.12 -5.40
CA ASP A 45 22.70 -4.16 -6.51
C ASP A 45 22.87 -2.72 -5.99
N VAL A 46 24.13 -2.39 -5.68
CA VAL A 46 24.54 -1.08 -5.15
C VAL A 46 24.14 0.08 -6.08
N PRO A 47 24.34 0.00 -7.41
CA PRO A 47 23.90 1.06 -8.33
C PRO A 47 22.40 1.32 -8.26
N TYR A 48 21.58 0.26 -8.22
CA TYR A 48 20.13 0.42 -8.11
C TYR A 48 19.70 0.99 -6.75
N ALA A 49 20.34 0.55 -5.65
CA ALA A 49 20.09 1.09 -4.32
C ALA A 49 20.41 2.60 -4.21
N ALA A 50 21.51 3.05 -4.83
CA ALA A 50 21.87 4.47 -4.90
C ALA A 50 20.84 5.28 -5.70
N THR A 51 20.42 4.73 -6.85
CA THR A 51 19.41 5.33 -7.73
C THR A 51 18.06 5.52 -7.00
N LEU A 52 17.60 4.51 -6.25
CA LEU A 52 16.40 4.60 -5.40
C LEU A 52 16.53 5.66 -4.30
N THR A 53 17.72 5.80 -3.72
CA THR A 53 18.01 6.82 -2.71
C THR A 53 17.90 8.22 -3.31
N ASN A 54 18.48 8.45 -4.48
CA ASN A 54 18.39 9.73 -5.19
C ASN A 54 16.95 10.08 -5.57
N MET A 55 16.16 9.08 -6.00
CA MET A 55 14.73 9.24 -6.25
C MET A 55 13.97 9.69 -4.99
N GLY A 56 14.22 9.04 -3.85
CA GLY A 56 13.59 9.42 -2.57
C GLY A 56 13.98 10.82 -2.07
N LEU A 57 15.19 11.28 -2.41
CA LEU A 57 15.67 12.63 -2.11
C LEU A 57 15.24 13.69 -3.13
N GLY A 58 14.65 13.29 -4.26
CA GLY A 58 14.28 14.19 -5.35
C GLY A 58 15.48 14.75 -6.14
N CYS A 59 16.64 14.09 -6.08
CA CYS A 59 17.89 14.53 -6.71
C CYS A 59 18.41 13.52 -7.75
N MET A 60 17.50 12.97 -8.57
CA MET A 60 17.88 12.03 -9.63
C MET A 60 18.77 12.68 -10.68
N THR A 61 19.79 11.94 -11.10
CA THR A 61 20.68 12.28 -12.20
C THR A 61 20.18 11.68 -13.53
N ASP A 62 20.74 12.13 -14.65
CA ASP A 62 20.42 11.55 -15.97
C ASP A 62 20.74 10.05 -16.02
N ASN A 63 21.84 9.62 -15.38
CA ASN A 63 22.19 8.20 -15.28
C ASN A 63 21.14 7.40 -14.49
N ASP A 64 20.58 7.98 -13.42
CA ASP A 64 19.52 7.35 -12.63
C ASP A 64 18.26 7.16 -13.49
N ILE A 65 17.89 8.18 -14.26
CA ILE A 65 16.74 8.15 -15.18
C ILE A 65 16.97 7.10 -16.28
N THR A 66 18.17 7.07 -16.89
CA THR A 66 18.54 6.08 -17.89
C THR A 66 18.45 4.66 -17.33
N LEU A 67 18.88 4.44 -16.08
CA LEU A 67 18.77 3.13 -15.44
C LEU A 67 17.31 2.69 -15.31
N PHE A 68 16.40 3.53 -14.78
CA PHE A 68 14.98 3.19 -14.68
C PHE A 68 14.33 2.94 -16.04
N ASN A 69 14.65 3.77 -17.04
CA ASN A 69 14.14 3.58 -18.39
C ASN A 69 14.60 2.25 -19.00
N SER A 70 15.84 1.82 -18.72
CA SER A 70 16.35 0.52 -19.17
C SER A 70 15.60 -0.69 -18.57
N MET A 71 14.92 -0.48 -17.44
CA MET A 71 14.09 -1.49 -16.78
C MET A 71 12.62 -1.44 -17.23
N THR A 72 12.28 -0.58 -18.19
CA THR A 72 10.93 -0.53 -18.77
C THR A 72 10.86 -1.46 -19.98
N PHE A 73 9.86 -2.34 -20.00
CA PHE A 73 9.67 -3.33 -21.06
C PHE A 73 8.21 -3.43 -21.46
N ALA A 74 7.95 -3.68 -22.75
CA ALA A 74 6.59 -3.86 -23.27
C ALA A 74 5.94 -5.18 -22.80
N ALA A 75 6.75 -6.19 -22.50
CA ALA A 75 6.33 -7.48 -21.95
C ALA A 75 7.39 -7.99 -20.97
N ILE A 76 6.98 -8.76 -19.96
CA ILE A 76 7.88 -9.29 -18.92
C ILE A 76 8.92 -10.21 -19.58
N PRO A 77 10.23 -9.92 -19.47
CA PRO A 77 11.25 -10.75 -20.08
C PRO A 77 11.29 -12.17 -19.52
N ASN A 78 11.48 -13.18 -20.39
CA ASN A 78 11.51 -14.61 -20.03
C ASN A 78 12.52 -14.96 -18.92
N LYS A 79 13.58 -14.15 -18.72
CA LYS A 79 14.57 -14.32 -17.66
C LYS A 79 14.02 -14.10 -16.24
N PHE A 80 12.88 -13.41 -16.09
CA PHE A 80 12.23 -13.19 -14.80
C PHE A 80 11.28 -14.33 -14.40
N VAL A 81 11.20 -15.39 -15.23
CA VAL A 81 10.32 -16.53 -15.02
C VAL A 81 10.76 -17.42 -13.83
N SER A 82 11.96 -17.21 -13.28
CA SER A 82 12.56 -18.06 -12.23
C SER A 82 12.42 -17.53 -10.80
N CYS A 83 11.61 -16.50 -10.52
CA CYS A 83 11.33 -16.16 -9.13
C CYS A 83 10.48 -17.25 -8.47
N TYR A 84 10.64 -17.47 -7.16
CA TYR A 84 9.94 -18.51 -6.37
C TYR A 84 8.41 -18.36 -6.32
N PHE A 85 7.89 -17.28 -6.89
CA PHE A 85 6.49 -16.98 -7.11
C PHE A 85 6.12 -17.33 -8.55
N ASP A 86 4.87 -17.77 -8.80
CA ASP A 86 4.37 -18.00 -10.15
C ASP A 86 4.63 -16.76 -11.02
N SER A 87 5.68 -16.86 -11.82
CA SER A 87 6.22 -15.77 -12.60
C SER A 87 5.35 -15.44 -13.81
N SER A 88 4.31 -16.25 -14.06
CA SER A 88 3.23 -15.92 -14.97
C SER A 88 2.41 -14.71 -14.49
N GLN A 89 2.42 -14.39 -13.19
CA GLN A 89 1.64 -13.31 -12.59
C GLN A 89 2.44 -12.52 -11.53
N PRO A 90 3.34 -11.61 -11.93
CA PRO A 90 4.03 -10.75 -10.98
C PRO A 90 3.06 -9.79 -10.28
N VAL A 91 3.42 -9.35 -9.08
CA VAL A 91 2.71 -8.27 -8.38
C VAL A 91 2.78 -7.00 -9.21
N ARG A 92 1.61 -6.45 -9.57
CA ARG A 92 1.50 -5.21 -10.33
C ARG A 92 1.08 -4.07 -9.41
N LEU A 93 1.83 -2.97 -9.47
CA LEU A 93 1.53 -1.75 -8.74
C LEU A 93 0.85 -0.75 -9.67
N PHE A 94 -0.24 -0.15 -9.21
CA PHE A 94 -1.01 0.83 -9.95
C PHE A 94 -1.16 2.12 -9.13
N PHE A 95 -1.29 3.24 -9.84
CA PHE A 95 -1.50 4.55 -9.19
C PHE A 95 -2.87 4.69 -8.52
N ARG A 96 -3.90 3.97 -8.99
CA ARG A 96 -5.29 4.08 -8.49
C ARG A 96 -5.89 2.72 -8.20
N ASN A 97 -6.69 2.63 -7.14
CA ASN A 97 -7.43 1.42 -6.76
C ASN A 97 -8.36 0.92 -7.87
N GLY A 98 -9.00 1.82 -8.63
CA GLY A 98 -9.85 1.41 -9.76
C GLY A 98 -9.10 0.57 -10.80
N ALA A 99 -7.83 0.88 -11.07
CA ALA A 99 -7.00 0.09 -11.97
C ALA A 99 -6.59 -1.26 -11.35
N VAL A 100 -6.35 -1.30 -10.04
CA VAL A 100 -6.12 -2.55 -9.29
C VAL A 100 -7.34 -3.47 -9.40
N ASN A 101 -8.55 -2.93 -9.17
CA ASN A 101 -9.79 -3.69 -9.21
C ASN A 101 -10.03 -4.30 -10.59
N LEU A 102 -9.91 -3.49 -11.65
CA LEU A 102 -10.06 -3.97 -13.03
C LEU A 102 -9.05 -5.06 -13.39
N TYR A 103 -7.79 -4.91 -12.97
CA TYR A 103 -6.76 -5.92 -13.22
C TYR A 103 -7.05 -7.21 -12.46
N ASN A 104 -7.41 -7.12 -11.18
CA ASN A 104 -7.72 -8.28 -10.34
C ASN A 104 -8.97 -9.03 -10.84
N GLU A 105 -10.00 -8.31 -11.29
CA GLU A 105 -11.19 -8.91 -11.89
C GLU A 105 -10.87 -9.65 -13.20
N ALA A 106 -10.02 -9.07 -14.05
CA ALA A 106 -9.56 -9.72 -15.27
C ALA A 106 -8.75 -11.00 -14.96
N VAL A 107 -7.84 -10.95 -13.98
CA VAL A 107 -7.09 -12.13 -13.53
C VAL A 107 -8.03 -13.21 -12.99
N MET A 108 -8.97 -12.84 -12.11
CA MET A 108 -9.95 -13.76 -11.53
C MET A 108 -10.83 -14.42 -12.61
N THR A 109 -11.24 -13.67 -13.64
CA THR A 109 -12.01 -14.20 -14.76
C THR A 109 -11.25 -15.27 -15.54
N ASN A 110 -9.94 -15.08 -15.72
CA ASN A 110 -9.07 -16.00 -16.47
C ASN A 110 -8.64 -17.26 -15.70
N ILE A 111 -8.84 -17.31 -14.38
CA ILE A 111 -8.58 -18.52 -13.60
C ILE A 111 -9.68 -19.55 -13.90
N ASP A 112 -9.34 -20.60 -14.64
CA ASP A 112 -10.21 -21.75 -14.93
C ASP A 112 -10.20 -22.74 -13.76
N SER A 113 -10.85 -22.34 -12.67
CA SER A 113 -11.03 -23.18 -11.49
C SER A 113 -12.34 -22.85 -10.76
N GLU A 114 -12.70 -23.74 -9.83
CA GLU A 114 -13.86 -23.57 -8.97
C GLU A 114 -13.78 -22.26 -8.16
N GLY A 115 -14.91 -21.54 -8.17
CA GLY A 115 -15.10 -20.31 -7.39
C GLY A 115 -15.97 -20.56 -6.16
N PHE A 116 -15.59 -19.94 -5.06
CA PHE A 116 -16.30 -19.94 -3.78
C PHE A 116 -16.74 -18.51 -3.49
N SER A 117 -18.04 -18.31 -3.23
CA SER A 117 -18.58 -17.04 -2.77
C SER A 117 -18.69 -17.04 -1.26
N CYS A 118 -18.32 -15.92 -0.65
CA CYS A 118 -18.46 -15.64 0.77
C CYS A 118 -19.24 -14.34 0.92
N GLU A 119 -20.38 -14.41 1.60
CA GLU A 119 -21.21 -13.25 1.90
C GLU A 119 -20.96 -12.81 3.34
N ALA A 120 -20.80 -11.51 3.55
CA ALA A 120 -20.67 -10.91 4.87
C ALA A 120 -22.02 -10.95 5.58
N TYR A 121 -21.97 -11.13 6.91
CA TYR A 121 -23.13 -11.09 7.77
C TYR A 121 -23.01 -9.91 8.74
N ASP A 122 -23.78 -8.86 8.48
CA ASP A 122 -23.77 -7.62 9.25
C ASP A 122 -24.93 -7.58 10.26
N VAL A 123 -24.65 -7.09 11.47
CA VAL A 123 -25.65 -6.97 12.56
C VAL A 123 -25.52 -5.61 13.24
N VAL A 124 -26.65 -4.91 13.39
CA VAL A 124 -26.74 -3.67 14.17
C VAL A 124 -27.19 -3.99 15.60
N SER A 125 -26.31 -3.69 16.56
CA SER A 125 -26.56 -3.88 17.99
C SER A 125 -26.95 -2.56 18.68
N GLY A 126 -27.87 -2.60 19.64
CA GLY A 126 -28.27 -1.42 20.44
C GLY A 126 -29.77 -1.28 20.68
N SER A 127 -30.16 -0.22 21.40
CA SER A 127 -31.54 0.09 21.83
C SER A 127 -32.31 0.96 20.83
N ALA A 128 -32.20 0.66 19.54
CA ALA A 128 -32.98 1.30 18.46
C ALA A 128 -34.20 0.44 18.06
N THR A 129 -35.18 1.07 17.40
CA THR A 129 -36.34 0.36 16.83
C THR A 129 -35.93 -0.56 15.66
N ILE A 130 -36.75 -1.57 15.33
CA ILE A 130 -36.45 -2.51 14.23
C ILE A 130 -36.28 -1.76 12.90
N THR A 131 -37.13 -0.77 12.62
CA THR A 131 -37.07 0.03 11.39
C THR A 131 -35.75 0.79 11.29
N GLN A 132 -35.32 1.47 12.36
CA GLN A 132 -34.05 2.19 12.38
C GLN A 132 -32.85 1.27 12.15
N LYS A 133 -32.85 0.08 12.78
CA LYS A 133 -31.80 -0.91 12.56
C LYS A 133 -31.74 -1.38 11.10
N GLN A 134 -32.90 -1.54 10.46
CA GLN A 134 -32.97 -1.93 9.05
C GLN A 134 -32.49 -0.81 8.12
N ASP A 135 -32.81 0.44 8.45
CA ASP A 135 -32.34 1.62 7.72
C ASP A 135 -30.81 1.74 7.82
N ASP A 136 -30.25 1.54 9.02
CA ASP A 136 -28.80 1.55 9.26
C ASP A 136 -28.08 0.42 8.51
N LEU A 137 -28.62 -0.80 8.52
CA LEU A 137 -28.11 -1.94 7.75
C LEU A 137 -28.11 -1.64 6.24
N SER A 138 -29.20 -1.06 5.75
CA SER A 138 -29.34 -0.71 4.33
C SER A 138 -28.42 0.45 3.94
N ALA A 139 -28.16 1.38 4.85
CA ALA A 139 -27.17 2.43 4.63
C ALA A 139 -25.75 1.85 4.59
N ALA A 140 -25.43 0.93 5.51
CA ALA A 140 -24.12 0.27 5.59
C ALA A 140 -23.81 -0.55 4.33
N SER A 141 -24.80 -1.28 3.79
CA SER A 141 -24.61 -2.09 2.57
C SER A 141 -24.28 -1.26 1.32
N ASN A 142 -24.60 0.03 1.33
CA ASN A 142 -24.33 0.96 0.23
C ASN A 142 -23.01 1.74 0.41
N LEU A 143 -22.27 1.50 1.49
CA LEU A 143 -21.00 2.17 1.71
C LEU A 143 -19.93 1.66 0.72
N PRO A 144 -19.10 2.56 0.18
CA PRO A 144 -17.89 2.16 -0.52
C PRO A 144 -16.98 1.34 0.39
N THR A 145 -16.32 0.30 -0.12
CA THR A 145 -15.47 -0.63 0.66
C THR A 145 -14.36 0.06 1.46
N GLN A 146 -13.86 1.20 0.97
CA GLN A 146 -12.88 2.04 1.68
C GLN A 146 -13.42 2.61 3.01
N ASN A 147 -14.74 2.69 3.17
CA ASN A 147 -15.42 3.12 4.39
C ASN A 147 -15.81 1.93 5.30
N THR A 148 -15.52 0.70 4.90
CA THR A 148 -15.83 -0.54 5.64
C THR A 148 -14.57 -1.27 6.10
N ASN A 149 -13.47 -0.53 6.36
CA ASN A 149 -12.15 -1.11 6.64
C ASN A 149 -11.63 -2.05 5.53
N ASN A 150 -12.04 -1.81 4.28
CA ASN A 150 -11.75 -2.66 3.13
C ASN A 150 -12.32 -4.09 3.25
N LEU A 151 -13.40 -4.27 4.01
CA LEU A 151 -14.16 -5.52 4.07
C LEU A 151 -15.26 -5.51 3.00
N ALA A 152 -15.21 -6.48 2.09
CA ALA A 152 -16.20 -6.63 1.05
C ALA A 152 -17.46 -7.32 1.59
N GLY A 153 -18.63 -6.84 1.19
CA GLY A 153 -19.91 -7.47 1.52
C GLY A 153 -20.12 -8.82 0.83
N SER A 154 -19.57 -8.98 -0.38
CA SER A 154 -19.48 -10.26 -1.10
C SER A 154 -18.06 -10.42 -1.62
N LEU A 155 -17.47 -11.59 -1.41
CA LEU A 155 -16.13 -11.94 -1.84
C LEU A 155 -16.17 -13.24 -2.63
N THR A 156 -15.69 -13.22 -3.86
CA THR A 156 -15.50 -14.43 -4.66
C THR A 156 -14.02 -14.79 -4.70
N LEU A 157 -13.69 -16.03 -4.36
CA LEU A 157 -12.33 -16.57 -4.38
C LEU A 157 -12.27 -17.78 -5.30
N LYS A 158 -11.18 -17.95 -6.05
CA LYS A 158 -10.95 -19.13 -6.90
C LYS A 158 -9.74 -19.92 -6.43
N ARG A 159 -9.74 -21.24 -6.65
CA ARG A 159 -8.58 -22.08 -6.34
C ARG A 159 -7.38 -21.64 -7.18
N GLY A 160 -6.25 -21.37 -6.51
CA GLY A 160 -5.02 -20.86 -7.14
C GLY A 160 -4.92 -19.34 -7.21
N MET A 161 -5.91 -18.60 -6.70
CA MET A 161 -5.87 -17.14 -6.64
C MET A 161 -4.93 -16.65 -5.53
N MET A 162 -4.18 -15.59 -5.82
CA MET A 162 -3.40 -14.85 -4.83
C MET A 162 -4.28 -13.81 -4.14
N TYR A 163 -4.20 -13.72 -2.82
CA TYR A 163 -4.94 -12.74 -2.03
C TYR A 163 -4.07 -12.15 -0.91
N MET A 164 -4.50 -11.00 -0.40
CA MET A 164 -3.91 -10.34 0.76
C MET A 164 -4.87 -10.48 1.95
N ILE A 165 -4.33 -10.75 3.13
CA ILE A 165 -5.08 -10.72 4.39
C ILE A 165 -5.08 -9.28 4.90
N SER A 166 -6.27 -8.71 5.13
CA SER A 166 -6.44 -7.30 5.51
C SER A 166 -6.63 -7.06 7.01
N CYS A 167 -6.88 -8.11 7.79
CA CYS A 167 -7.04 -8.05 9.24
C CYS A 167 -6.00 -8.92 9.96
N GLU A 168 -5.57 -8.48 11.14
CA GLU A 168 -4.78 -9.31 12.05
C GLU A 168 -5.74 -10.25 12.80
N ASN A 169 -5.38 -11.54 12.88
CA ASN A 169 -6.09 -12.48 13.75
C ASN A 169 -5.70 -12.17 15.20
N GLY A 170 -6.67 -11.73 16.00
CA GLY A 170 -6.51 -11.56 17.45
C GLY A 170 -6.47 -12.87 18.21
#